data_AF-A0A7X6A1B8-F1
#
_entry.id   AF-A0A7X6A1B8-F1
#
_cell.length_a   1.000
_cell.length_b   1.000
_cell.length_c   1.000
_cell.angle_alpha   90.00
_cell.angle_beta   90.00
_cell.angle_gamma   90.00
#
_symmetry.space_group_name_H-M   'P 1'
#
loop_
_entity.id
_entity.type
_entity.pdbx_description
1 polymer ?
#
loop_
_entity_poly.entity_id
_entity_poly.type
_entity_poly.pdbx_seq_one_letter_code
_entity_poly.pdbx_strand_id
1 'polypeptide(L)'
;MDWARRRAGSLLGFGLVGGLVWATVVGLSMPSWFEPDTSCARKFVGAGDIRGIRTSWFPPSASCVYADQVRPYMSTARSVVLSVLGVLLLVMIVTGLILTVRRLLGDAGPSRTADGVDLRHRRRSHLIFGALDMGVAFVVLWFLSALVFVAGVPGGLVFVVVVLVGLSAFGTLLDRHMGPLPSTARDSRRRGTVAGLASLTVVVAATAGWSYLPYFELWVVLLSALTYAAVVALQWSRVSKANRVRCSG
;
A
#
# COMPACT_ATOMS: atom_id res chain seq x y z
N MET A 1 1.27 27.23 -7.17
CA MET A 1 1.77 26.00 -6.49
C MET A 1 0.66 25.10 -5.92
N ASP A 2 -0.53 25.61 -5.59
CA ASP A 2 -1.59 24.79 -4.97
C ASP A 2 -2.21 23.72 -5.87
N TRP A 3 -2.22 23.93 -7.18
CA TRP A 3 -2.71 22.95 -8.15
C TRP A 3 -1.87 21.67 -8.16
N ALA A 4 -0.54 21.79 -8.13
CA ALA A 4 0.37 20.65 -8.06
C ALA A 4 0.25 19.89 -6.72
N ARG A 5 0.04 20.62 -5.60
CA ARG A 5 -0.20 20.01 -4.28
C ARG A 5 -1.52 19.25 -4.19
N ARG A 6 -2.59 19.71 -4.87
CA ARG A 6 -3.87 19.00 -4.94
C ARG A 6 -3.77 17.72 -5.76
N ARG A 7 -3.00 17.72 -6.85
CA ARG A 7 -2.83 16.57 -7.75
C ARG A 7 -1.78 15.55 -7.28
N ALA A 8 -0.92 15.89 -6.32
CA ALA A 8 0.10 14.97 -5.79
C ALA A 8 -0.48 13.62 -5.32
N GLY A 9 -1.65 13.65 -4.67
CA GLY A 9 -2.34 12.44 -4.23
C GLY A 9 -2.85 11.59 -5.39
N SER A 10 -3.43 12.22 -6.42
CA SER A 10 -3.87 11.54 -7.64
C SER A 10 -2.70 10.96 -8.42
N LEU A 11 -1.58 11.70 -8.54
CA LEU A 11 -0.39 11.24 -9.24
C LEU A 11 0.19 9.99 -8.58
N LEU A 12 0.34 10.01 -7.24
CA LEU A 12 0.82 8.85 -6.49
C LEU A 12 -0.17 7.69 -6.60
N GLY A 13 -1.48 7.94 -6.50
CA GLY A 13 -2.51 6.93 -6.68
C GLY A 13 -2.44 6.24 -8.05
N PHE A 14 -2.39 7.02 -9.14
CA PHE A 14 -2.25 6.48 -10.49
C PHE A 14 -0.92 5.74 -10.70
N GLY A 15 0.18 6.25 -10.16
CA GLY A 15 1.47 5.58 -10.21
C GLY A 15 1.45 4.23 -9.52
N LEU A 16 0.87 4.15 -8.31
CA LEU A 16 0.80 2.91 -7.52
C LEU A 16 -0.15 1.88 -8.13
N VAL A 17 -1.36 2.29 -8.54
CA VAL A 17 -2.32 1.40 -9.22
C VAL A 17 -1.76 0.93 -10.56
N GLY A 18 -1.23 1.85 -11.36
CA GLY A 18 -0.58 1.54 -12.63
C GLY A 18 0.62 0.61 -12.44
N GLY A 19 1.42 0.81 -11.39
CA GLY A 19 2.54 -0.05 -11.02
C GLY A 19 2.12 -1.48 -10.66
N LEU A 20 1.04 -1.64 -9.91
CA LEU A 20 0.47 -2.96 -9.61
C LEU A 20 -0.01 -3.65 -10.89
N VAL A 21 -0.80 -2.95 -11.70
CA VAL A 21 -1.30 -3.48 -12.98
C VAL A 21 -0.13 -3.86 -13.89
N TRP A 22 0.90 -3.00 -13.97
CA TRP A 22 2.10 -3.27 -14.75
C TRP A 22 2.82 -4.53 -14.26
N ALA A 23 3.03 -4.69 -12.95
CA ALA A 23 3.70 -5.86 -12.39
C ALA A 23 2.91 -7.14 -12.65
N THR A 24 1.57 -7.10 -12.49
CA THR A 24 0.68 -8.22 -12.84
C THR A 24 0.76 -8.55 -14.33
N VAL A 25 0.72 -7.55 -15.22
CA VAL A 25 0.83 -7.76 -16.67
C VAL A 25 2.19 -8.35 -17.04
N VAL A 26 3.29 -7.87 -16.45
CA VAL A 26 4.63 -8.44 -16.66
C VAL A 26 4.68 -9.89 -16.18
N GLY A 27 4.19 -10.17 -14.97
CA GLY A 27 4.14 -11.52 -14.41
C GLY A 27 3.34 -12.49 -15.27
N LEU A 28 2.16 -12.08 -15.74
CA LEU A 28 1.33 -12.87 -16.68
C LEU A 28 1.95 -13.01 -18.08
N SER A 29 2.92 -12.17 -18.42
CA SER A 29 3.64 -12.25 -19.70
C SER A 29 4.83 -13.20 -19.66
N MET A 30 5.18 -13.71 -18.47
CA MET A 30 6.27 -14.64 -18.22
C MET A 30 5.73 -16.06 -18.00
N PRO A 31 6.57 -17.10 -18.12
CA PRO A 31 6.21 -18.45 -17.69
C PRO A 31 5.73 -18.45 -16.23
N SER A 32 4.77 -19.33 -15.91
CA SER A 32 4.24 -19.45 -14.55
C SER A 32 5.36 -19.68 -13.53
N TRP A 33 5.27 -19.00 -12.39
CA TRP A 33 6.21 -19.20 -11.27
C TRP A 33 6.11 -20.60 -10.66
N PHE A 34 4.91 -21.20 -10.70
CA PHE A 34 4.65 -22.51 -10.10
C PHE A 34 5.06 -23.66 -11.02
N GLU A 35 4.84 -23.49 -12.32
CA GLU A 35 5.14 -24.51 -13.33
C GLU A 35 5.73 -23.86 -14.60
N PRO A 36 6.99 -23.41 -14.51
CA PRO A 36 7.60 -22.66 -15.60
C PRO A 36 7.84 -23.57 -16.82
N ASP A 37 8.18 -24.84 -16.60
CA ASP A 37 8.41 -25.83 -17.65
C ASP A 37 7.12 -26.19 -18.40
N THR A 38 6.01 -26.43 -17.68
CA THR A 38 4.71 -26.73 -18.32
C THR A 38 4.18 -25.53 -19.12
N SER A 39 4.52 -24.30 -18.69
CA SER A 39 4.17 -23.06 -19.39
C SER A 39 4.95 -22.89 -20.70
N CYS A 40 6.23 -23.21 -20.71
CA CYS A 40 7.07 -23.22 -21.92
C CYS A 40 6.62 -24.32 -22.89
N ALA A 41 6.37 -25.54 -22.39
CA ALA A 41 5.92 -26.67 -23.20
C ALA A 41 4.55 -26.43 -23.85
N ARG A 42 3.60 -25.81 -23.13
CA ARG A 42 2.28 -25.43 -23.66
C ARG A 42 2.37 -24.39 -24.78
N LYS A 43 3.30 -23.44 -24.67
CA LYS A 43 3.46 -22.37 -25.68
C LYS A 43 4.18 -22.84 -26.94
N PHE A 44 5.16 -23.73 -26.78
CA PHE A 44 5.97 -24.26 -27.88
C PHE A 44 5.81 -25.78 -27.96
N VAL A 45 4.61 -26.22 -28.34
CA VAL A 45 4.29 -27.64 -28.51
C VAL A 45 5.26 -28.27 -29.52
N GLY A 46 5.90 -29.37 -29.12
CA GLY A 46 6.86 -30.12 -29.96
C GLY A 46 8.29 -29.58 -29.98
N ALA A 47 8.65 -28.62 -29.11
CA ALA A 47 9.99 -28.02 -29.08
C ALA A 47 11.08 -28.85 -28.37
N GLY A 48 10.76 -30.06 -27.90
CA GLY A 48 11.69 -30.95 -27.17
C GLY A 48 11.82 -30.62 -25.68
N ASP A 49 12.81 -31.25 -25.03
CA ASP A 49 13.04 -31.10 -23.58
C ASP A 49 13.59 -29.71 -23.21
N ILE A 50 12.99 -29.11 -22.19
CA ILE A 50 13.37 -27.79 -21.66
C ILE A 50 14.63 -27.97 -20.80
N ARG A 51 15.71 -27.25 -21.15
CA ARG A 51 16.96 -27.25 -20.38
C ARG A 51 17.06 -26.10 -19.38
N GLY A 52 16.26 -25.05 -19.56
CA GLY A 52 16.24 -23.94 -18.63
C GLY A 52 15.35 -22.80 -19.06
N ILE A 53 15.06 -21.91 -18.10
CA ILE A 53 14.16 -20.77 -18.29
C ILE A 53 14.89 -19.53 -17.79
N ARG A 54 14.92 -18.49 -18.64
CA ARG A 54 15.51 -17.20 -18.29
C ARG A 54 14.41 -16.16 -18.23
N THR A 55 14.26 -15.53 -17.07
CA THR A 55 13.35 -14.42 -16.86
C THR A 55 14.13 -13.23 -16.32
N SER A 56 13.78 -12.02 -16.77
CA SER A 56 14.28 -10.77 -16.21
C SER A 56 13.12 -9.79 -16.09
N TRP A 57 13.06 -9.07 -14.98
CA TRP A 57 12.00 -8.10 -14.70
C TRP A 57 12.28 -6.71 -15.28
N PHE A 58 13.55 -6.36 -15.51
CA PHE A 58 13.91 -5.08 -16.11
C PHE A 58 15.21 -5.19 -16.93
N PRO A 59 15.15 -5.03 -18.26
CA PRO A 59 13.93 -4.96 -19.08
C PRO A 59 13.11 -6.28 -19.00
N PRO A 60 11.77 -6.23 -18.99
CA PRO A 60 10.94 -7.43 -18.94
C PRO A 60 11.26 -8.36 -20.10
N SER A 61 11.78 -9.55 -19.82
CA SER A 61 12.10 -10.54 -20.84
C SER A 61 11.93 -11.94 -20.30
N ALA A 62 11.53 -12.85 -21.18
CA ALA A 62 11.41 -14.27 -20.87
C ALA A 62 11.77 -15.10 -22.09
N SER A 63 12.59 -16.13 -21.90
CA SER A 63 12.97 -17.08 -22.95
C SER A 63 13.06 -18.50 -22.40
N CYS A 64 12.63 -19.47 -23.21
CA CYS A 64 12.76 -20.90 -22.91
C CYS A 64 13.99 -21.43 -23.67
N VAL A 65 14.88 -22.13 -22.95
CA VAL A 65 16.10 -22.72 -23.49
C VAL A 65 15.86 -24.21 -23.73
N TYR A 66 15.99 -24.63 -24.99
CA TYR A 66 15.96 -26.02 -25.43
C TYR A 66 17.39 -26.46 -25.79
N ALA A 67 17.58 -27.75 -26.10
CA ALA A 67 18.90 -28.33 -26.35
C ALA A 67 19.72 -27.61 -27.44
N ASP A 68 19.05 -27.14 -28.49
CA ASP A 68 19.64 -26.50 -29.68
C ASP A 68 19.16 -25.06 -29.91
N GLN A 69 18.09 -24.62 -29.24
CA GLN A 69 17.41 -23.35 -29.53
C GLN A 69 16.99 -22.57 -28.29
N VAL A 70 17.11 -21.24 -28.34
CA VAL A 70 16.50 -20.33 -27.37
C VAL A 70 15.30 -19.66 -28.02
N ARG A 71 14.10 -19.91 -27.48
CA ARG A 71 12.86 -19.36 -28.01
C ARG A 71 12.36 -18.21 -27.13
N PRO A 72 12.11 -17.01 -27.71
CA PRO A 72 11.60 -15.88 -26.94
C PRO A 72 10.15 -16.14 -26.53
N TYR A 73 9.91 -16.22 -25.23
CA TYR A 73 8.55 -16.33 -24.68
C TYR A 73 7.84 -14.98 -24.75
N MET A 74 8.58 -13.87 -24.65
CA MET A 74 8.07 -12.52 -24.74
C MET A 74 8.61 -11.83 -25.99
N SER A 75 7.74 -11.17 -26.78
CA SER A 75 8.18 -10.43 -27.97
C SER A 75 8.96 -9.17 -27.59
N THR A 76 9.94 -8.80 -28.42
CA THR A 76 10.77 -7.60 -28.21
C THR A 76 9.93 -6.32 -28.11
N ALA A 77 8.90 -6.17 -28.96
CA ALA A 77 8.00 -5.02 -28.90
C ALA A 77 7.29 -4.91 -27.54
N ARG A 78 6.78 -6.04 -27.01
CA ARG A 78 6.12 -6.06 -25.69
C ARG A 78 7.11 -5.74 -24.56
N SER A 79 8.33 -6.27 -24.63
CA SER A 79 9.41 -5.97 -23.69
C SER A 79 9.75 -4.47 -23.65
N VAL A 80 9.90 -3.83 -24.82
CA VAL A 80 10.18 -2.39 -24.93
C VAL A 80 9.02 -1.56 -24.37
N VAL A 81 7.78 -1.85 -24.78
CA VAL A 81 6.60 -1.12 -24.30
C VAL A 81 6.47 -1.22 -22.78
N LEU A 82 6.60 -2.42 -22.21
CA LEU A 82 6.53 -2.58 -20.75
C LEU A 82 7.73 -1.94 -20.03
N SER A 83 8.92 -1.92 -20.63
CA SER A 83 10.07 -1.20 -20.05
C SER A 83 9.80 0.30 -19.95
N VAL A 84 9.32 0.91 -21.04
CA VAL A 84 8.98 2.35 -21.09
C VAL A 84 7.88 2.67 -20.08
N LEU A 85 6.81 1.88 -20.05
CA LEU A 85 5.73 2.04 -19.07
C LEU A 85 6.23 1.90 -17.63
N GLY A 86 7.11 0.92 -17.36
CA GLY A 86 7.69 0.70 -16.05
C GLY A 86 8.50 1.91 -15.56
N VAL A 87 9.31 2.50 -16.44
CA VAL A 87 10.07 3.72 -16.13
C VAL A 87 9.15 4.91 -15.86
N LEU A 88 8.13 5.13 -16.71
CA LEU A 88 7.18 6.22 -16.53
C LEU A 88 6.42 6.10 -15.20
N LEU A 89 5.96 4.90 -14.86
CA LEU A 89 5.29 4.62 -13.59
C LEU A 89 6.21 4.83 -12.40
N LEU A 90 7.48 4.39 -12.48
CA LEU A 90 8.47 4.63 -11.43
C LEU A 90 8.68 6.13 -11.20
N VAL A 91 8.82 6.92 -12.27
CA VAL A 91 8.95 8.39 -12.17
C VAL A 91 7.70 9.00 -11.52
N MET A 92 6.50 8.55 -11.90
CA MET A 92 5.25 9.02 -11.27
C MET A 92 5.18 8.69 -9.79
N ILE A 93 5.54 7.46 -9.39
CA ILE A 93 5.54 7.02 -7.99
C ILE A 93 6.54 7.85 -7.18
N VAL A 94 7.79 7.96 -7.64
CA VAL A 94 8.84 8.72 -6.94
C VAL A 94 8.45 10.19 -6.81
N THR A 95 7.96 10.81 -7.88
CA THR A 95 7.51 12.21 -7.86
C THR A 95 6.33 12.39 -6.91
N GLY A 96 5.33 11.50 -6.98
CA GLY A 96 4.16 11.51 -6.09
C GLY A 96 4.55 11.34 -4.62
N LEU A 97 5.52 10.47 -4.33
CA LEU A 97 6.05 10.24 -2.98
C LEU A 97 6.74 11.50 -2.44
N ILE A 98 7.66 12.09 -3.21
CA ILE A 98 8.37 13.33 -2.85
C ILE A 98 7.37 14.45 -2.56
N LEU A 99 6.39 14.64 -3.43
CA LEU A 99 5.35 15.67 -3.24
C LEU A 99 4.51 15.39 -1.99
N THR A 100 4.19 14.13 -1.70
CA THR A 100 3.44 13.72 -0.50
C THR A 100 4.24 13.99 0.77
N VAL A 101 5.52 13.64 0.80
CA VAL A 101 6.43 13.92 1.92
C VAL A 101 6.55 15.43 2.16
N ARG A 102 6.76 16.22 1.11
CA ARG A 102 6.79 17.70 1.22
C ARG A 102 5.47 18.24 1.77
N ARG A 103 4.33 17.64 1.40
CA ARG A 103 3.01 18.03 1.91
C ARG A 103 2.79 17.67 3.39
N LEU A 104 3.46 16.63 3.89
CA LEU A 104 3.45 16.24 5.31
C LEU A 104 4.31 17.20 6.16
N LEU A 105 5.36 17.76 5.57
CA LEU A 105 6.29 18.68 6.22
C LEU A 105 5.87 20.16 6.14
N GLY A 106 4.94 20.50 5.24
CA GLY A 106 4.44 21.88 5.03
C GLY A 106 3.50 22.42 6.13
N ASP A 107 2.91 23.57 5.85
CA ASP A 107 2.14 24.36 6.82
C ASP A 107 0.95 23.60 7.43
N ALA A 108 0.64 23.93 8.68
CA ALA A 108 -0.41 23.29 9.46
C ALA A 108 -1.80 23.42 8.84
N GLY A 109 -2.00 24.45 8.01
CA GLY A 109 -3.29 24.80 7.44
C GLY A 109 -4.24 25.38 8.50
N PRO A 110 -5.47 25.73 8.11
CA PRO A 110 -6.45 26.29 9.03
C PRO A 110 -6.79 25.31 10.16
N SER A 111 -6.91 25.82 11.39
CA SER A 111 -7.34 25.06 12.56
C SER A 111 -8.85 24.86 12.56
N ARG A 112 -9.30 23.64 12.85
CA ARG A 112 -10.70 23.38 13.18
C ARG A 112 -10.93 23.59 14.67
N THR A 113 -11.90 24.43 15.01
CA THR A 113 -12.32 24.64 16.41
C THR A 113 -13.21 23.51 16.88
N ALA A 114 -13.38 23.40 18.20
CA ALA A 114 -14.23 22.40 18.85
C ALA A 114 -15.66 22.93 19.10
N ASP A 115 -15.98 24.14 18.64
CA ASP A 115 -17.20 24.86 19.02
C ASP A 115 -18.43 24.12 18.50
N GLY A 116 -19.39 23.84 19.40
CA GLY A 116 -20.65 23.16 19.07
C GLY A 116 -20.53 21.66 18.78
N VAL A 117 -19.37 21.03 18.97
CA VAL A 117 -19.18 19.59 18.69
C VAL A 117 -19.11 18.78 19.99
N ASP A 118 -19.95 17.75 20.12
CA ASP A 118 -19.84 16.77 21.21
C ASP A 118 -18.59 15.88 21.03
N LEU A 119 -17.53 16.23 21.77
CA LEU A 119 -16.26 15.51 21.78
C LEU A 119 -16.38 14.08 22.32
N ARG A 120 -17.33 13.82 23.23
CA ARG A 120 -17.53 12.49 23.82
C ARG A 120 -18.15 11.55 22.80
N HIS A 121 -19.19 12.00 22.10
CA HIS A 121 -19.79 11.25 21.00
C HIS A 121 -18.76 11.02 19.89
N ARG A 122 -18.06 12.07 19.46
CA ARG A 122 -17.00 11.98 18.44
C ARG A 122 -15.91 10.98 18.79
N ARG A 123 -15.45 10.96 20.05
CA ARG A 123 -14.47 9.97 20.53
C ARG A 123 -15.00 8.54 20.45
N ARG A 124 -16.25 8.30 20.87
CA ARG A 124 -16.88 6.97 20.77
C ARG A 124 -17.00 6.51 19.32
N SER A 125 -17.48 7.39 18.45
CA SER A 125 -17.61 7.11 17.02
C SER A 125 -16.25 6.82 16.38
N HIS A 126 -15.20 7.57 16.73
CA HIS A 126 -13.85 7.28 16.22
C HIS A 126 -13.33 5.91 16.68
N LEU A 127 -13.56 5.53 17.94
CA LEU A 127 -13.11 4.24 18.46
C LEU A 127 -13.87 3.05 17.86
N ILE A 128 -15.16 3.18 17.62
CA ILE A 128 -16.00 2.09 17.09
C ILE A 128 -15.89 2.04 15.58
N PHE A 129 -16.36 3.09 14.89
CA PHE A 129 -16.43 3.10 13.43
C PHE A 129 -15.04 3.20 12.81
N GLY A 130 -14.13 4.00 13.38
CA GLY A 130 -12.75 4.05 12.87
C GLY A 130 -12.01 2.72 12.98
N ALA A 131 -12.27 1.93 14.04
CA ALA A 131 -11.69 0.59 14.18
C ALA A 131 -12.31 -0.41 13.20
N LEU A 132 -13.64 -0.39 13.03
CA LEU A 132 -14.35 -1.23 12.06
C LEU A 132 -13.89 -0.91 10.62
N ASP A 133 -13.82 0.37 10.26
CA ASP A 133 -13.36 0.85 8.96
C ASP A 133 -11.91 0.40 8.69
N MET A 134 -11.04 0.46 9.70
CA MET A 134 -9.68 -0.06 9.57
C MET A 134 -9.67 -1.59 9.39
N GLY A 135 -10.52 -2.32 10.10
CA GLY A 135 -10.72 -3.75 9.88
C GLY A 135 -11.12 -4.05 8.43
N VAL A 136 -12.09 -3.31 7.88
CA VAL A 136 -12.51 -3.43 6.47
C VAL A 136 -11.34 -3.14 5.51
N ALA A 137 -10.51 -2.14 5.79
CA ALA A 137 -9.31 -1.89 4.99
C ALA A 137 -8.37 -3.10 4.98
N PHE A 138 -8.19 -3.79 6.11
CA PHE A 138 -7.39 -5.02 6.18
C PHE A 138 -8.04 -6.23 5.49
N VAL A 139 -9.38 -6.32 5.44
CA VAL A 139 -10.07 -7.33 4.62
C VAL A 139 -9.73 -7.14 3.13
N VAL A 140 -9.75 -5.89 2.66
CA VAL A 140 -9.37 -5.57 1.28
C VAL A 140 -7.89 -5.89 1.03
N LEU A 141 -7.01 -5.57 1.98
CA LEU A 141 -5.58 -5.90 1.88
C LEU A 141 -5.32 -7.40 1.86
N TRP A 142 -6.04 -8.17 2.65
CA TRP A 142 -5.98 -9.63 2.62
C TRP A 142 -6.33 -10.15 1.24
N PHE A 143 -7.47 -9.72 0.68
CA PHE A 143 -7.88 -10.12 -0.67
C PHE A 143 -6.84 -9.73 -1.74
N LEU A 144 -6.31 -8.50 -1.67
CA LEU A 144 -5.33 -8.00 -2.63
C LEU A 144 -3.95 -8.65 -2.49
N SER A 145 -3.58 -9.11 -1.29
CA SER A 145 -2.28 -9.79 -1.07
C SER A 145 -2.14 -11.08 -1.88
N ALA A 146 -3.25 -11.76 -2.20
CA ALA A 146 -3.23 -12.93 -3.09
C ALA A 146 -2.74 -12.60 -4.51
N LEU A 147 -2.97 -11.35 -4.97
CA LEU A 147 -2.53 -10.91 -6.30
C LEU A 147 -1.01 -10.71 -6.40
N VAL A 148 -0.31 -10.60 -5.26
CA VAL A 148 1.15 -10.45 -5.23
C VAL A 148 1.85 -11.67 -5.82
N PHE A 149 1.30 -12.87 -5.65
CA PHE A 149 1.86 -14.10 -6.24
C PHE A 149 1.92 -14.05 -7.76
N VAL A 150 0.93 -13.40 -8.39
CA VAL A 150 0.89 -13.24 -9.85
C VAL A 150 1.90 -12.19 -10.32
N ALA A 151 2.14 -11.17 -9.50
CA ALA A 151 2.94 -10.01 -9.86
C ALA A 151 4.44 -10.14 -9.49
N GLY A 152 4.83 -11.24 -8.83
CA GLY A 152 6.22 -11.55 -8.49
C GLY A 152 6.90 -10.51 -7.58
N VAL A 153 8.24 -10.53 -7.53
CA VAL A 153 9.05 -9.67 -6.64
C VAL A 153 8.74 -8.17 -6.84
N PRO A 154 8.70 -7.62 -8.07
CA PRO A 154 8.40 -6.21 -8.26
C PRO A 154 6.97 -5.86 -7.85
N GLY A 155 6.01 -6.76 -8.10
CA GLY A 155 4.63 -6.62 -7.64
C GLY A 155 4.52 -6.57 -6.12
N GLY A 156 5.27 -7.43 -5.42
CA GLY A 156 5.37 -7.40 -3.96
C GLY A 156 5.92 -6.09 -3.43
N LEU A 157 6.99 -5.55 -4.04
CA LEU A 157 7.55 -4.26 -3.65
C LEU A 157 6.56 -3.11 -3.85
N VAL A 158 5.90 -3.03 -5.02
CA VAL A 158 4.87 -2.00 -5.27
C VAL A 158 3.70 -2.17 -4.31
N PHE A 159 3.28 -3.40 -4.04
CA PHE A 159 2.21 -3.70 -3.07
C PHE A 159 2.56 -3.18 -1.68
N VAL A 160 3.76 -3.44 -1.17
CA VAL A 160 4.21 -2.91 0.13
C VAL A 160 4.09 -1.38 0.17
N VAL A 161 4.52 -0.69 -0.89
CA VAL A 161 4.40 0.77 -0.97
C VAL A 161 2.92 1.20 -1.01
N VAL A 162 2.07 0.50 -1.76
CA VAL A 162 0.62 0.74 -1.81
C VAL A 162 0.00 0.61 -0.42
N VAL A 163 0.34 -0.46 0.32
CA VAL A 163 -0.19 -0.69 1.67
C VAL A 163 0.26 0.42 2.63
N LEU A 164 1.54 0.77 2.63
CA LEU A 164 2.10 1.83 3.48
C LEU A 164 1.42 3.18 3.21
N VAL A 165 1.34 3.59 1.95
CA VAL A 165 0.73 4.85 1.55
C VAL A 165 -0.79 4.83 1.77
N GLY A 166 -1.45 3.73 1.40
CA GLY A 166 -2.88 3.54 1.48
C GLY A 166 -3.39 3.60 2.92
N LEU A 167 -2.78 2.84 3.84
CA LEU A 167 -3.16 2.86 5.26
C LEU A 167 -2.85 4.21 5.92
N SER A 168 -1.74 4.87 5.53
CA SER A 168 -1.43 6.22 6.01
C SER A 168 -2.47 7.26 5.57
N ALA A 169 -2.90 7.18 4.31
CA ALA A 169 -3.93 8.03 3.75
C ALA A 169 -5.30 7.74 4.37
N PHE A 170 -5.65 6.47 4.56
CA PHE A 170 -6.90 6.04 5.17
C PHE A 170 -6.99 6.47 6.64
N GLY A 171 -5.94 6.24 7.43
CA GLY A 171 -5.87 6.71 8.82
C GLY A 171 -5.94 8.24 8.91
N THR A 172 -5.31 8.96 7.98
CA THR A 172 -5.44 10.42 7.87
C THR A 172 -6.89 10.85 7.60
N LEU A 173 -7.60 10.14 6.72
CA LEU A 173 -9.00 10.42 6.41
C LEU A 173 -9.87 10.20 7.65
N LEU A 174 -9.72 9.05 8.33
CA LEU A 174 -10.44 8.74 9.57
C LEU A 174 -10.19 9.79 10.66
N ASP A 175 -8.93 10.17 10.91
CA ASP A 175 -8.61 11.21 11.90
C ASP A 175 -9.17 12.59 11.48
N ARG A 176 -9.19 12.91 10.19
CA ARG A 176 -9.77 14.19 9.73
C ARG A 176 -11.28 14.25 9.95
N HIS A 177 -11.97 13.12 9.84
CA HIS A 177 -13.42 13.02 10.06
C HIS A 177 -13.78 12.95 11.54
N MET A 178 -13.10 12.10 12.31
CA MET A 178 -13.50 11.73 13.68
C MET A 178 -12.42 12.02 14.74
N GLY A 179 -11.26 12.52 14.36
CA GLY A 179 -10.13 12.79 15.25
C GLY A 179 -10.36 13.92 16.26
N PRO A 180 -9.46 14.05 17.24
CA PRO A 180 -9.53 15.07 18.28
C PRO A 180 -9.57 16.50 17.75
N LEU A 181 -10.32 17.36 18.44
CA LEU A 181 -10.42 18.81 18.22
C LEU A 181 -10.02 19.59 19.50
N PRO A 182 -9.56 20.85 19.37
CA PRO A 182 -9.20 21.52 18.12
C PRO A 182 -7.98 20.87 17.45
N SER A 183 -7.92 20.89 16.11
CA SER A 183 -6.78 20.32 15.38
C SER A 183 -6.53 20.98 14.04
N THR A 184 -5.27 20.95 13.61
CA THR A 184 -4.86 21.41 12.28
C THR A 184 -4.83 20.26 11.27
N ALA A 185 -4.75 20.58 9.98
CA ALA A 185 -4.65 19.58 8.92
C ALA A 185 -3.34 18.78 8.99
N ARG A 186 -2.29 19.32 9.63
CA ARG A 186 -1.01 18.64 9.86
C ARG A 186 -1.09 17.69 11.06
N ASP A 187 -1.74 18.09 12.15
CA ASP A 187 -1.94 17.21 13.31
C ASP A 187 -2.71 15.97 12.91
N SER A 188 -3.76 16.17 12.10
CA SER A 188 -4.59 15.07 11.65
C SER A 188 -3.84 14.09 10.74
N ARG A 189 -3.00 14.62 9.85
CA ARG A 189 -2.10 13.80 9.03
C ARG A 189 -1.11 13.00 9.87
N ARG A 190 -0.48 13.62 10.87
CA ARG A 190 0.47 12.94 11.76
C ARG A 190 -0.19 11.83 12.55
N ARG A 191 -1.32 12.12 13.21
CA ARG A 191 -2.07 11.14 14.01
C ARG A 191 -2.59 9.98 13.18
N GLY A 192 -3.20 10.30 12.03
CA GLY A 192 -3.74 9.30 11.12
C GLY A 192 -2.67 8.42 10.48
N THR A 193 -1.54 9.01 10.06
CA THR A 193 -0.39 8.24 9.54
C THR A 193 0.19 7.32 10.61
N VAL A 194 0.38 7.82 11.84
CA VAL A 194 0.86 6.99 12.95
C VAL A 194 -0.10 5.84 13.25
N ALA A 195 -1.42 6.09 13.26
CA ALA A 195 -2.42 5.06 13.51
C ALA A 195 -2.40 3.97 12.42
N GLY A 196 -2.40 4.36 11.13
CA GLY A 196 -2.34 3.41 10.03
C GLY A 196 -1.05 2.57 10.02
N LEU A 197 0.11 3.22 10.19
CA LEU A 197 1.40 2.53 10.21
C LEU A 197 1.58 1.66 11.46
N ALA A 198 1.09 2.08 12.62
CA ALA A 198 1.15 1.27 13.83
C ALA A 198 0.30 0.00 13.70
N SER A 199 -0.93 0.11 13.18
CA SER A 199 -1.75 -1.06 12.87
C SER A 199 -1.06 -2.03 11.92
N LEU A 200 -0.47 -1.52 10.83
CA LEU A 200 0.29 -2.34 9.89
C LEU A 200 1.49 -3.01 10.57
N THR A 201 2.27 -2.25 11.36
CA THR A 201 3.49 -2.76 12.01
C THR A 201 3.16 -3.89 12.98
N VAL A 202 2.11 -3.73 13.79
CA VAL A 202 1.68 -4.77 14.73
C VAL A 202 1.20 -6.02 13.99
N VAL A 203 0.43 -5.86 12.92
CA VAL A 203 0.01 -6.98 12.09
C VAL A 203 1.22 -7.69 11.47
N VAL A 204 2.14 -6.95 10.84
CA VAL A 204 3.33 -7.53 10.21
C VAL A 204 4.18 -8.26 11.25
N ALA A 205 4.44 -7.64 12.40
CA ALA A 205 5.21 -8.26 13.48
C ALA A 205 4.54 -9.54 14.01
N ALA A 206 3.20 -9.52 14.16
CA ALA A 206 2.45 -10.69 14.58
C ALA A 206 2.52 -11.81 13.54
N THR A 207 2.42 -11.49 12.24
CA THR A 207 2.52 -12.48 11.16
C THR A 207 3.95 -13.01 10.95
N ALA A 208 4.98 -12.18 11.16
CA ALA A 208 6.37 -12.56 10.96
C ALA A 208 6.82 -13.69 11.92
N GLY A 209 6.26 -13.73 13.14
CA GLY A 209 6.55 -14.78 14.12
C GLY A 209 6.03 -16.16 13.74
N TRP A 210 5.11 -16.26 12.78
CA TRP A 210 4.45 -17.51 12.40
C TRP A 210 5.09 -18.22 11.21
N SER A 211 6.20 -17.72 10.66
CA SER A 211 6.97 -18.33 9.55
C SER A 211 6.22 -18.52 8.22
N TYR A 212 4.91 -18.24 8.16
CA TYR A 212 4.09 -18.27 6.95
C TYR A 212 3.87 -16.85 6.40
N LEU A 213 4.91 -16.25 5.82
CA LEU A 213 4.73 -15.12 4.91
C LEU A 213 4.16 -15.66 3.58
N PRO A 214 3.02 -15.16 3.04
CA PRO A 214 2.17 -14.07 3.49
C PRO A 214 0.68 -14.46 3.52
N TYR A 215 0.14 -14.86 4.67
CA TYR A 215 -1.31 -14.86 4.86
C TYR A 215 -1.67 -13.88 5.97
N PHE A 216 -2.37 -12.80 5.61
CA PHE A 216 -3.15 -12.07 6.60
C PHE A 216 -4.36 -12.92 6.97
N GLU A 217 -4.17 -13.96 7.77
CA GLU A 217 -5.29 -14.77 8.27
C GLU A 217 -6.41 -13.88 8.85
N LEU A 218 -7.63 -14.39 8.90
CA LEU A 218 -8.80 -13.58 9.26
C LEU A 218 -8.65 -12.86 10.62
N TRP A 219 -7.84 -13.39 11.54
CA TRP A 219 -7.52 -12.77 12.82
C TRP A 219 -6.76 -11.43 12.69
N VAL A 220 -6.07 -11.19 11.58
CA VAL A 220 -5.43 -9.91 11.27
C VAL A 220 -6.44 -8.77 11.20
N VAL A 221 -7.64 -9.04 10.71
CA VAL A 221 -8.72 -8.05 10.67
C VAL A 221 -9.04 -7.57 12.08
N LEU A 222 -9.24 -8.51 13.00
CA LEU A 222 -9.51 -8.19 14.40
C LEU A 222 -8.31 -7.51 15.07
N LEU A 223 -7.10 -8.03 14.87
CA LEU A 223 -5.88 -7.45 15.44
C LEU A 223 -5.67 -5.99 14.97
N SER A 224 -5.88 -5.72 13.68
CA SER A 224 -5.72 -4.39 13.11
C SER A 224 -6.73 -3.39 13.69
N ALA A 225 -7.99 -3.81 13.86
CA ALA A 225 -9.06 -3.00 14.45
C ALA A 225 -8.76 -2.70 15.93
N LEU A 226 -8.36 -3.71 16.71
CA LEU A 226 -7.98 -3.54 18.12
C LEU A 226 -6.76 -2.63 18.27
N THR A 227 -5.73 -2.82 17.44
CA THR A 227 -4.53 -1.99 17.44
C THR A 227 -4.87 -0.55 17.09
N TYR A 228 -5.70 -0.35 16.07
CA TYR A 228 -6.15 0.98 15.66
C TYR A 228 -6.91 1.67 16.80
N ALA A 229 -7.88 0.97 17.42
CA ALA A 229 -8.64 1.48 18.55
C ALA A 229 -7.72 1.85 19.73
N ALA A 230 -6.72 1.03 20.03
CA ALA A 230 -5.75 1.30 21.10
C ALA A 230 -4.92 2.57 20.82
N VAL A 231 -4.38 2.70 19.60
CA VAL A 231 -3.60 3.87 19.19
C VAL A 231 -4.47 5.14 19.23
N VAL A 232 -5.69 5.09 18.70
CA VAL A 232 -6.62 6.22 18.75
C VAL A 232 -7.02 6.57 20.19
N ALA A 233 -7.28 5.58 21.05
CA ALA A 233 -7.57 5.82 22.46
C ALA A 233 -6.42 6.55 23.16
N LEU A 234 -5.17 6.14 22.89
CA LEU A 234 -3.97 6.82 23.39
C LEU A 234 -3.88 8.25 22.86
N GLN A 235 -4.13 8.48 21.56
CA GLN A 235 -4.12 9.81 20.97
C GLN A 235 -5.15 10.75 21.62
N TRP A 236 -6.38 10.29 21.85
CA TRP A 236 -7.41 11.05 22.57
C TRP A 236 -6.99 11.34 24.02
N SER A 237 -6.39 10.38 24.72
CA SER A 237 -5.95 10.57 26.11
C SER A 237 -4.86 11.64 26.25
N ARG A 238 -3.93 11.72 25.29
CA ARG A 238 -2.84 12.71 25.28
C ARG A 238 -3.36 14.12 25.06
N VAL A 239 -4.34 14.30 24.17
CA VAL A 239 -4.98 15.61 23.93
C VAL A 239 -5.72 16.09 25.17
N SER A 240 -6.48 15.21 25.84
CA SER A 240 -7.19 15.57 27.08
C SER A 240 -6.24 15.99 28.21
N LYS A 241 -5.06 15.35 28.32
CA LYS A 241 -4.03 15.73 29.31
C LYS A 241 -3.43 17.10 29.00
N ALA A 242 -3.07 17.37 27.74
CA ALA A 242 -2.51 18.65 27.33
C ALA A 242 -3.46 19.83 27.60
N ASN A 243 -4.76 19.64 27.38
CA ASN A 243 -5.76 20.68 27.64
C ASN A 243 -5.95 20.95 29.15
N ARG A 244 -5.84 19.95 30.03
CA ARG A 244 -5.94 20.18 31.49
C ARG A 244 -4.81 21.04 32.01
N VAL A 245 -3.57 20.76 31.58
CA VAL A 245 -2.37 21.52 32.02
C VAL A 245 -2.46 22.99 31.62
N ARG A 246 -3.10 23.29 30.48
CA ARG A 246 -3.23 24.66 29.96
C ARG A 246 -4.28 25.51 30.68
N CYS A 247 -5.19 24.88 31.44
CA CYS A 247 -6.24 25.58 32.20
C CYS A 247 -5.94 25.61 33.72
N SER A 248 -4.88 24.93 34.17
CA SER A 248 -4.49 24.86 35.58
C SER A 248 -3.30 25.73 35.95
N GLY A 249 -2.79 26.54 35.00
CA GLY A 249 -1.76 27.56 35.22
C GLY A 249 -2.27 28.91 34.76
#